data_AF-A0A7C9NHB2-F1
#
_entry.id   AF-A0A7C9NHB2-F1
#
_cell.length_a   1.000
_cell.length_b   1.000
_cell.length_c   1.000
_cell.angle_alpha   90.00
_cell.angle_beta   90.00
_cell.angle_gamma   90.00
#
_symmetry.space_group_name_H-M   'P 1'
#
loop_
_entity.id
_entity.type
_entity.pdbx_description
1 polymer ?
#
loop_
_entity_poly.entity_id
_entity_poly.type
_entity_poly.pdbx_seq_one_letter_code
_entity_poly.pdbx_strand_id
1 'polypeptide(L)'
;MNLIEVEVPDFRGMQALNAWLVGHDAGVLLIGPSPDGPESVMHGIVTRQEPLPGARVSRWDTVKVWMRDGGGGSAGVREPRTPKPPAGGLAEELPDH
;
A
#
# COMPACT_ATOMS: atom_id res chain seq x y z
N MET A 1 -4.94 -29.18 -20.43
CA MET A 1 -5.61 -28.79 -19.17
C MET A 1 -6.83 -27.98 -19.54
N ASN A 2 -8.02 -28.34 -19.05
CA ASN A 2 -9.16 -27.44 -19.12
C ASN A 2 -9.04 -26.48 -17.92
N LEU A 3 -8.85 -25.19 -18.21
CA LEU A 3 -8.91 -24.15 -17.20
C LEU A 3 -10.38 -23.94 -16.84
N ILE A 4 -10.68 -23.87 -15.54
CA ILE A 4 -12.00 -23.47 -15.06
C ILE A 4 -12.03 -21.95 -15.15
N GLU A 5 -12.96 -21.38 -15.93
CA GLU A 5 -13.16 -19.93 -15.95
C GLU A 5 -14.02 -19.48 -14.76
N VAL A 6 -13.69 -18.33 -14.21
CA VAL A 6 -14.45 -17.64 -13.15
C VAL A 6 -14.72 -16.19 -13.57
N GLU A 7 -15.74 -15.58 -12.98
CA GLU A 7 -16.11 -14.19 -13.22
C GLU A 7 -15.55 -13.29 -12.11
N VAL A 8 -14.89 -12.21 -12.48
CA VAL A 8 -14.25 -11.27 -11.54
C VAL A 8 -15.32 -10.44 -10.80
N PRO A 9 -15.40 -10.52 -9.46
CA PRO A 9 -16.32 -9.69 -8.66
C PRO A 9 -16.05 -8.19 -8.74
N ASP A 10 -17.02 -7.39 -8.31
CA ASP A 10 -16.80 -5.96 -8.03
C ASP A 10 -16.30 -5.75 -6.60
N PHE A 11 -15.03 -5.45 -6.46
CA PHE A 11 -14.36 -5.20 -5.18
C PHE A 11 -14.40 -3.72 -4.78
N ARG A 12 -14.83 -2.80 -5.66
CA ARG A 12 -14.75 -1.36 -5.42
C ARG A 12 -15.65 -0.97 -4.24
N GLY A 13 -15.12 -0.16 -3.33
CA GLY A 13 -15.78 0.23 -2.08
C GLY A 13 -15.69 -0.80 -0.95
N MET A 14 -15.20 -2.02 -1.20
CA MET A 14 -14.96 -3.00 -0.14
C MET A 14 -13.72 -2.64 0.69
N GLN A 15 -13.76 -2.99 1.97
CA GLN A 15 -12.55 -3.05 2.81
C GLN A 15 -11.66 -4.21 2.31
N ALA A 16 -10.34 -4.00 2.30
CA ALA A 16 -9.38 -4.87 1.62
C ALA A 16 -9.41 -6.36 2.05
N LEU A 17 -9.54 -6.66 3.35
CA LEU A 17 -9.65 -8.03 3.85
C LEU A 17 -10.97 -8.68 3.40
N ASN A 18 -12.08 -7.93 3.39
CA ASN A 18 -13.36 -8.44 2.85
C ASN A 18 -13.26 -8.71 1.34
N ALA A 19 -12.61 -7.82 0.58
CA ALA A 19 -12.36 -8.03 -0.84
C ALA A 19 -11.50 -9.28 -1.09
N TRP A 20 -10.47 -9.51 -0.26
CA TRP A 20 -9.62 -10.70 -0.34
C TRP A 20 -10.40 -12.00 -0.09
N LEU A 21 -11.26 -12.02 0.94
CA LEU A 21 -12.13 -13.17 1.25
C LEU A 21 -13.12 -13.47 0.10
N VAL A 22 -13.80 -12.45 -0.41
CA VAL A 22 -14.73 -12.58 -1.56
C VAL A 22 -13.99 -13.05 -2.81
N GLY A 23 -12.78 -12.55 -3.06
CA GLY A 23 -11.97 -13.00 -4.19
C GLY A 23 -11.59 -14.48 -4.09
N HIS A 24 -11.11 -14.90 -2.92
CA HIS A 24 -10.74 -16.30 -2.68
C HIS A 24 -11.94 -17.25 -2.85
N ASP A 25 -13.12 -16.88 -2.35
CA ASP A 25 -14.36 -17.65 -2.53
C ASP A 25 -14.79 -17.73 -4.01
N ALA A 26 -14.75 -16.60 -4.73
CA ALA A 26 -15.00 -16.53 -6.16
C ALA A 26 -13.93 -17.23 -7.03
N GLY A 27 -12.79 -17.63 -6.44
CA GLY A 27 -11.72 -18.32 -7.14
C GLY A 27 -10.72 -17.41 -7.86
N VAL A 28 -10.45 -16.21 -7.35
CA VAL A 28 -9.42 -15.27 -7.83
C VAL A 28 -8.51 -14.79 -6.69
N LEU A 29 -7.31 -14.31 -7.01
CA LEU A 29 -6.33 -13.85 -6.00
C LEU A 29 -6.13 -12.33 -6.07
N LEU A 30 -6.34 -11.61 -4.97
CA LEU A 30 -6.11 -10.16 -4.96
C LEU A 30 -4.66 -9.82 -4.67
N ILE A 31 -4.09 -8.90 -5.46
CA ILE A 31 -2.72 -8.38 -5.28
C ILE A 31 -2.72 -6.85 -5.26
N GLY A 32 -1.76 -6.26 -4.56
CA GLY A 32 -1.50 -4.82 -4.59
C GLY A 32 -0.99 -4.34 -5.96
N PRO A 33 -0.84 -3.01 -6.15
CA PRO A 33 -0.49 -2.45 -7.45
C PRO A 33 0.94 -2.82 -7.89
N SER A 34 1.85 -2.99 -6.93
CA SER A 34 3.21 -3.52 -7.09
C SER A 34 3.31 -4.88 -6.36
N PRO A 35 3.79 -5.95 -7.01
CA PRO A 35 3.90 -7.27 -6.38
C PRO A 35 4.91 -7.29 -5.22
N ASP A 36 5.99 -6.52 -5.33
CA ASP A 36 7.01 -6.32 -4.29
C ASP A 36 6.76 -5.04 -3.46
N GLY A 37 5.55 -4.47 -3.54
CA GLY A 37 5.18 -3.25 -2.84
C GLY A 37 4.94 -3.47 -1.34
N PRO A 38 5.07 -2.42 -0.50
CA PRO A 38 4.73 -2.50 0.91
C PRO A 38 3.22 -2.62 1.19
N GLU A 39 2.37 -2.41 0.17
CA GLU A 39 0.91 -2.43 0.27
C GLU A 39 0.35 -3.85 0.21
N SER A 40 0.19 -4.48 1.39
CA SER A 40 -0.58 -5.72 1.52
C SER A 40 -2.09 -5.47 1.33
N VAL A 41 -2.80 -6.41 0.71
CA VAL A 41 -4.28 -6.35 0.56
C VAL A 41 -4.99 -6.75 1.86
N MET A 42 -4.73 -5.99 2.92
CA MET A 42 -5.23 -6.27 4.29
C MET A 42 -5.92 -5.04 4.91
N HIS A 43 -5.58 -3.83 4.48
CA HIS A 43 -6.11 -2.56 5.01
C HIS A 43 -6.52 -1.58 3.91
N GLY A 44 -7.31 -0.58 4.28
CA GLY A 44 -7.87 0.41 3.35
C GLY A 44 -9.14 -0.04 2.62
N ILE A 45 -9.64 0.85 1.76
CA ILE A 45 -10.81 0.63 0.92
C ILE A 45 -10.37 0.52 -0.54
N VAL A 46 -10.82 -0.51 -1.26
CA VAL A 46 -10.52 -0.70 -2.69
C VAL A 46 -11.20 0.42 -3.50
N THR A 47 -10.40 1.12 -4.29
CA THR A 47 -10.85 2.25 -5.13
C THR A 47 -10.83 1.95 -6.62
N ARG A 48 -9.93 1.05 -7.05
CA ARG A 48 -9.81 0.56 -8.44
C ARG A 48 -9.44 -0.92 -8.40
N GLN A 49 -9.84 -1.65 -9.43
CA GLN A 49 -9.41 -3.01 -9.71
C GLN A 49 -9.07 -3.18 -11.19
N GLU A 50 -8.30 -4.21 -11.51
CA GLU A 50 -7.98 -4.65 -12.86
C GLU A 50 -7.64 -6.15 -12.84
N PRO A 51 -8.37 -7.04 -13.56
CA PRO A 51 -9.46 -6.77 -14.50
C PRO A 51 -10.71 -6.11 -13.90
N LEU A 52 -11.55 -5.55 -14.78
CA LEU A 52 -12.84 -4.95 -14.40
C LEU A 52 -13.84 -6.02 -13.93
N PRO A 53 -14.87 -5.64 -13.14
CA PRO A 53 -15.93 -6.55 -12.75
C PRO A 53 -16.63 -7.18 -13.95
N GLY A 54 -17.02 -8.45 -13.84
CA GLY A 54 -17.64 -9.22 -14.93
C GLY A 54 -16.66 -9.80 -15.96
N ALA A 55 -15.36 -9.48 -15.87
CA ALA A 55 -14.35 -10.10 -16.72
C ALA A 55 -14.25 -11.62 -16.44
N ARG A 56 -13.98 -12.41 -17.49
CA ARG A 56 -13.69 -13.84 -17.37
C ARG A 56 -12.18 -14.08 -17.32
N VAL A 57 -11.76 -14.84 -16.33
CA VAL A 57 -10.36 -15.18 -16.05
C VAL A 57 -10.24 -16.67 -15.69
N SER A 58 -9.04 -17.22 -15.75
CA SER A 58 -8.80 -18.57 -15.23
C SER A 58 -8.93 -18.56 -13.71
N ARG A 59 -9.46 -19.64 -13.15
CA ARG A 59 -9.50 -19.82 -11.69
C ARG A 59 -8.08 -19.73 -11.11
N TRP A 60 -7.96 -18.88 -10.10
CA TRP A 60 -6.74 -18.45 -9.41
C TRP A 60 -5.85 -17.45 -10.16
N ASP A 61 -6.33 -16.86 -11.26
CA ASP A 61 -5.72 -15.65 -11.83
C ASP A 61 -5.77 -14.48 -10.83
N THR A 62 -4.89 -13.50 -11.03
CA THR A 62 -4.77 -12.35 -10.13
C THR A 62 -5.65 -11.17 -10.56
N VAL A 63 -6.25 -10.52 -9.57
CA VAL A 63 -6.93 -9.22 -9.72
C VAL A 63 -6.11 -8.19 -8.96
N LYS A 64 -5.55 -7.23 -9.68
CA LYS A 64 -4.80 -6.12 -9.10
C LYS A 64 -5.77 -5.10 -8.53
N VAL A 65 -5.56 -4.67 -7.29
CA VAL A 65 -6.39 -3.68 -6.61
C VAL A 65 -5.56 -2.50 -6.11
N TRP A 66 -6.16 -1.31 -6.11
CA TRP A 66 -5.60 -0.08 -5.55
C TRP A 66 -6.47 0.37 -4.39
N MET A 67 -5.85 0.63 -3.25
CA MET A 67 -6.55 0.95 -2.01
C MET A 67 -6.29 2.40 -1.59
N ARG A 68 -7.22 2.98 -0.84
CA ARG A 68 -7.01 4.24 -0.11
C ARG A 68 -7.09 3.95 1.38
N ASP A 69 -6.19 4.53 2.16
CA ASP A 69 -6.28 4.49 3.62
C ASP A 69 -7.58 5.14 4.10
N GLY A 70 -8.29 4.46 5.00
CA GLY A 70 -9.60 4.86 5.50
C GLY A 70 -9.59 6.04 6.49
N GLY A 71 -8.63 6.97 6.39
CA GLY A 71 -8.47 8.05 7.37
C GLY A 71 -7.77 7.61 8.66
N GLY A 72 -6.81 6.68 8.55
CA GLY A 72 -5.96 6.20 9.66
C GLY A 72 -4.50 6.64 9.51
N GLY A 73 -4.27 7.82 8.91
CA GLY A 73 -2.94 8.32 8.65
C GLY A 73 -2.18 8.63 9.94
N SER A 74 -1.42 7.65 10.43
CA SER A 74 -0.17 7.95 11.13
C SER A 74 0.76 8.59 10.09
N ALA A 75 0.55 9.90 9.86
CA ALA A 75 1.55 10.76 9.26
C ALA A 75 2.77 10.64 10.16
N GLY A 76 3.70 9.77 9.76
CA GLY A 76 4.81 9.36 10.60
C GLY A 76 5.48 10.60 11.15
N VAL A 77 5.53 10.71 12.47
CA VAL A 77 6.17 11.84 13.15
C VAL A 77 7.62 11.85 12.72
N ARG A 78 7.91 12.67 11.71
CA ARG A 78 9.27 12.93 11.26
C ARG A 78 9.88 13.82 12.33
N GLU A 79 10.43 13.19 13.35
CA GLU A 79 11.27 13.87 14.34
C GLU A 79 12.20 14.83 13.60
N PRO A 80 12.16 16.15 13.92
CA PRO A 80 13.03 17.10 13.28
C PRO A 80 14.50 16.74 13.56
N ARG A 81 15.12 16.05 12.61
CA ARG A 81 16.57 15.92 12.56
C ARG A 81 17.14 17.30 12.27
N THR A 82 17.32 18.08 13.33
CA THR A 82 18.13 19.28 13.34
C THR A 82 19.55 18.85 13.70
N PRO A 83 20.44 18.56 12.74
CA PRO A 83 21.86 18.57 13.03
C PRO A 83 22.22 20.01 13.35
N LYS A 84 22.26 20.36 14.63
CA LYS A 84 22.78 21.64 15.08
C LYS A 84 24.31 21.57 14.89
N PRO A 85 24.92 22.31 13.95
CA PRO A 85 26.37 22.35 13.89
C PRO A 85 26.90 22.94 15.20
N PRO A 86 28.05 22.48 15.73
CA PRO A 86 28.72 23.20 16.78
C PRO A 86 29.17 24.56 16.22
N ALA A 87 28.44 25.61 16.57
CA ALA A 87 28.88 26.98 16.37
C ALA A 87 30.02 27.27 17.35
N GLY A 88 31.24 26.94 16.93
CA GLY A 88 32.48 27.08 17.71
C GLY A 88 33.55 27.81 16.91
N GLY A 89 33.20 29.00 16.40
CA GLY A 89 34.12 29.85 15.64
C GLY A 89 34.50 31.12 16.39
N LEU A 90 35.75 31.12 16.90
CA LEU A 90 36.66 32.27 17.05
C LEU A 90 36.38 33.34 18.14
N ALA A 91 37.50 33.93 18.61
CA ALA A 91 37.62 35.12 19.47
C ALA A 91 37.18 34.91 20.95
N GLU A 92 37.84 35.38 22.02
CA GLU A 92 39.15 36.02 22.26
C GLU A 92 39.76 35.34 23.54
N GLU A 93 40.92 35.64 24.13
CA GLU A 93 41.88 36.77 24.09
C GLU A 93 43.34 36.27 24.11
N LEU A 94 44.31 37.20 24.01
CA LEU A 94 45.72 37.02 24.41
C LEU A 94 45.95 37.78 25.72
N PRO A 95 46.80 37.27 26.63
CA PRO A 95 47.58 38.13 27.53
C PRO A 95 49.09 38.00 27.26
N ASP A 96 49.76 39.14 27.12
CA ASP A 96 51.22 39.24 27.24
C ASP A 96 51.68 38.82 28.65
N HIS A 97 52.72 37.98 28.75
CA HIS A 97 53.92 38.34 29.53
C HIS A 97 55.19 37.55 29.16
#